data_AF-A0A2D7PLP8-F1
#
_entry.id   AF-A0A2D7PLP8-F1
#
_cell.length_a   1.000
_cell.length_b   1.000
_cell.length_c   1.000
_cell.angle_alpha   90.00
_cell.angle_beta   90.00
_cell.angle_gamma   90.00
#
_symmetry.space_group_name_H-M   'P 1'
#
loop_
_entity.id
_entity.type
_entity.pdbx_description
1 polymer ?
#
loop_
_entity_poly.entity_id
_entity_poly.type
_entity_poly.pdbx_seq_one_letter_code
_entity_poly.pdbx_strand_id
1 'polypeptide(L)'
;MSVFILQPVSSSAEKQSMLTQMNLSESRGNPGFTLVELLVVVAIIGVLSAVAIPILSTHQLRAKSSEVKTNLGAVQVAQDASFAETGLFLPASAEPPIVPGAIPSDFDSVGSDYARLGWAPEGRVYFSYAVEVSPDGSGFTADAAADLDADGVMQIWGYGRPDASGTVVAGGLGCTPEQMVIGRTGPCHAGASIF
;
A
#
# COMPACT_ATOMS: atom_id res chain seq x y z
N MET A 1 -28.44 89.39 57.31
CA MET A 1 -28.58 88.22 58.22
C MET A 1 -27.49 87.25 57.81
N SER A 2 -26.36 87.18 58.52
CA SER A 2 -26.17 86.28 59.68
C SER A 2 -26.61 84.85 59.31
N VAL A 3 -25.75 83.83 59.30
CA VAL A 3 -24.98 83.33 60.45
C VAL A 3 -23.83 82.43 59.97
N PHE A 4 -22.65 82.68 60.55
CA PHE A 4 -21.43 81.86 60.65
C PHE A 4 -21.60 80.81 61.77
N ILE A 5 -20.77 79.74 61.85
CA ILE A 5 -20.56 78.72 62.95
C ILE A 5 -20.84 77.29 62.40
N LEU A 6 -19.96 76.26 62.33
CA LEU A 6 -18.63 75.91 62.90
C LEU A 6 -17.91 74.86 62.00
N GLN A 7 -16.57 74.81 62.02
CA GLN A 7 -15.74 73.63 61.66
C GLN A 7 -15.69 72.61 62.85
N PRO A 8 -14.89 71.52 62.93
CA PRO A 8 -14.06 70.75 61.97
C PRO A 8 -14.09 69.18 62.18
N VAL A 9 -13.22 68.48 61.42
CA VAL A 9 -12.35 67.33 61.81
C VAL A 9 -12.77 65.87 61.56
N SER A 10 -11.88 65.18 60.83
CA SER A 10 -11.44 63.78 60.95
C SER A 10 -12.46 62.64 60.80
N SER A 11 -12.24 61.77 59.82
CA SER A 11 -11.74 60.41 60.14
C SER A 11 -11.41 59.63 58.87
N SER A 12 -10.17 59.15 58.83
CA SER A 12 -9.59 58.23 57.87
C SER A 12 -10.21 56.81 58.00
N ALA A 13 -11.53 56.67 57.87
CA ALA A 13 -12.24 55.41 58.15
C ALA A 13 -13.05 54.83 56.98
N GLU A 14 -13.44 55.60 55.96
CA GLU A 14 -14.25 55.04 54.85
C GLU A 14 -13.45 54.53 53.66
N LYS A 15 -12.15 54.84 53.55
CA LYS A 15 -11.33 54.41 52.41
C LYS A 15 -10.89 52.93 52.41
N GLN A 16 -11.29 52.13 53.40
CA GLN A 16 -10.78 50.76 53.54
C GLN A 16 -11.81 49.62 53.34
N SER A 17 -13.11 49.89 53.23
CA SER A 17 -14.12 48.82 53.16
C SER A 17 -14.40 48.24 51.76
N MET A 18 -13.82 48.81 50.69
CA MET A 18 -14.08 48.34 49.31
C MET A 18 -12.81 47.83 48.62
N LEU A 19 -11.79 47.43 49.40
CA LEU A 19 -10.55 46.82 48.92
C LEU A 19 -10.59 45.29 48.86
N THR A 20 -11.74 44.64 49.02
CA THR A 20 -11.80 43.16 49.07
C THR A 20 -12.74 42.57 48.03
N GLN A 21 -12.39 42.76 46.77
CA GLN A 21 -12.56 41.71 45.77
C GLN A 21 -11.17 41.50 45.15
N MET A 22 -10.32 40.79 45.90
CA MET A 22 -9.05 40.30 45.40
C MET A 22 -9.36 39.41 44.21
N ASN A 23 -8.99 39.91 43.04
CA ASN A 23 -8.52 39.12 41.91
C ASN A 23 -7.61 38.00 42.44
N LEU A 24 -8.15 36.78 42.58
CA LEU A 24 -7.36 35.56 42.52
C LEU A 24 -7.55 34.97 41.13
N SER A 25 -7.07 35.70 40.14
CA SER A 25 -6.57 35.07 38.93
C SER A 25 -5.30 34.33 39.34
N GLU A 26 -5.44 33.13 39.92
CA GLU A 26 -4.36 32.15 39.92
C GLU A 26 -3.95 31.95 38.46
N SER A 27 -2.87 32.61 38.05
CA SER A 27 -2.12 32.22 36.88
C SER A 27 -1.53 30.85 37.22
N ARG A 28 -2.34 29.80 37.01
CA ARG A 28 -1.88 28.42 37.00
C ARG A 28 -0.75 28.39 35.99
N GLY A 29 0.50 28.36 36.49
CA GLY A 29 1.68 28.34 35.64
C GLY A 29 1.52 27.20 34.66
N ASN A 30 1.57 27.51 33.36
CA ASN A 30 1.63 26.46 32.35
C ASN A 30 2.89 25.64 32.63
N PRO A 31 2.76 24.35 33.01
CA PRO A 31 3.94 23.52 33.20
C PRO A 31 4.67 23.43 31.85
N GLY A 32 5.89 23.95 31.79
CA GLY A 32 6.75 23.84 30.63
C GLY A 32 7.36 22.45 30.53
N PHE A 33 7.43 21.90 29.31
CA PHE A 33 8.11 20.64 29.03
C PHE A 33 9.61 20.77 29.31
N THR A 34 10.21 19.81 30.01
CA THR A 34 11.65 19.84 30.26
C THR A 34 12.43 19.37 29.04
N LEU A 35 13.63 19.90 28.84
CA LEU A 35 14.53 19.47 27.76
C LEU A 35 14.92 18.00 27.92
N VAL A 36 15.00 17.52 29.17
CA VAL A 36 15.29 16.12 29.50
C VAL A 36 14.12 15.19 29.15
N GLU A 37 12.87 15.58 29.41
CA GLU A 37 11.69 14.81 28.98
C GLU A 37 11.68 14.64 27.47
N LEU A 38 11.97 15.71 26.72
CA LEU A 38 11.99 15.64 25.27
C LEU A 38 13.14 14.74 24.77
N LEU A 39 14.30 14.76 25.43
CA LEU A 39 15.46 13.93 25.06
C LEU A 39 15.16 12.43 25.23
N VAL A 40 14.53 12.03 26.33
CA VAL A 40 14.16 10.63 26.56
C VAL A 40 13.11 10.17 25.54
N VAL A 41 12.13 11.02 25.21
CA VAL A 41 11.08 10.70 24.24
C VAL A 41 11.67 10.44 22.85
N VAL A 42 12.57 11.32 22.36
CA VAL A 42 13.18 11.11 21.03
C VAL A 42 14.13 9.91 21.03
N ALA A 43 14.78 9.59 22.15
CA ALA A 43 15.60 8.39 22.27
C ALA A 43 14.74 7.11 22.14
N ILE A 44 13.58 7.05 22.80
CA ILE A 44 12.66 5.92 22.70
C ILE A 44 12.07 5.80 21.29
N ILE A 45 11.60 6.91 20.70
CA ILE A 45 11.06 6.92 19.32
C ILE A 45 12.14 6.48 18.33
N GLY A 46 13.40 6.90 18.52
CA GLY A 46 14.52 6.49 17.69
C GLY A 46 14.72 4.98 17.67
N VAL A 47 14.76 4.34 18.85
CA VAL A 47 14.91 2.88 18.97
C VAL A 47 13.72 2.14 18.34
N LEU A 48 12.48 2.59 18.60
CA LEU A 48 11.29 1.97 18.02
C LEU A 48 11.27 2.09 16.49
N SER A 49 11.62 3.27 15.94
CA SER A 49 11.63 3.52 14.50
C SER A 49 12.66 2.67 13.76
N ALA A 50 13.84 2.45 14.35
CA ALA A 50 14.90 1.66 13.74
C ALA A 50 14.49 0.20 13.47
N VAL A 51 13.67 -0.38 14.36
CA VAL A 51 13.14 -1.75 14.19
C VAL A 51 11.86 -1.75 13.35
N ALA A 52 11.01 -0.74 13.50
CA ALA A 52 9.70 -0.70 12.84
C ALA A 52 9.77 -0.52 11.32
N ILE A 53 10.69 0.31 10.80
CA ILE A 53 10.79 0.63 9.37
C ILE A 53 11.03 -0.62 8.48
N PRO A 54 12.04 -1.48 8.73
CA PRO A 54 12.29 -2.64 7.86
C PRO A 54 11.17 -3.69 7.97
N ILE A 55 10.54 -3.81 9.13
CA ILE A 55 9.40 -4.74 9.30
C ILE A 55 8.20 -4.23 8.50
N LEU A 56 7.90 -2.93 8.58
CA LEU A 56 6.79 -2.35 7.84
C LEU A 56 6.99 -2.44 6.33
N SER A 57 8.21 -2.23 5.81
CA SER A 57 8.46 -2.33 4.36
C SER A 57 8.19 -3.74 3.84
N THR A 58 8.67 -4.78 4.51
CA THR A 58 8.40 -6.18 4.11
C THR A 58 6.90 -6.52 4.16
N HIS A 59 6.16 -6.03 5.16
CA HIS A 59 4.71 -6.21 5.22
C HIS A 59 3.97 -5.51 4.10
N GLN A 60 4.38 -4.29 3.73
CA GLN A 60 3.80 -3.57 2.59
C GLN A 60 4.04 -4.33 1.29
N LEU A 61 5.24 -4.86 1.09
CA LEU A 61 5.59 -5.60 -0.13
C LEU A 61 4.80 -6.90 -0.23
N ARG A 62 4.69 -7.67 0.86
CA ARG A 62 3.84 -8.87 0.91
C ARG A 62 2.35 -8.56 0.65
N ALA A 63 1.87 -7.42 1.14
CA ALA A 63 0.50 -6.97 0.86
C ALA A 63 0.31 -6.67 -0.64
N LYS A 64 1.26 -5.98 -1.27
CA LYS A 64 1.25 -5.75 -2.72
C LYS A 64 1.33 -7.07 -3.51
N SER A 65 2.21 -8.01 -3.13
CA SER A 65 2.31 -9.35 -3.76
C SER A 65 1.09 -10.25 -3.52
N SER A 66 0.12 -9.87 -2.69
CA SER A 66 -1.13 -10.63 -2.57
C SER A 66 -2.08 -10.39 -3.76
N GLU A 67 -1.92 -9.26 -4.45
CA GLU A 67 -2.68 -8.90 -5.65
C GLU A 67 -2.47 -9.94 -6.75
N VAL A 68 -1.22 -10.26 -7.08
CA VAL A 68 -0.87 -11.14 -8.20
C VAL A 68 -1.47 -12.54 -8.06
N LYS A 69 -1.56 -13.09 -6.84
CA LYS A 69 -2.17 -14.40 -6.61
C LYS A 69 -3.67 -14.39 -6.94
N THR A 70 -4.34 -13.31 -6.57
CA THR A 70 -5.77 -13.14 -6.81
C THR A 70 -6.05 -12.94 -8.29
N ASN A 71 -5.27 -12.07 -8.94
CA ASN A 71 -5.43 -11.73 -10.34
C ASN A 71 -5.04 -12.88 -11.28
N LEU A 72 -3.91 -13.56 -11.04
CA LEU A 72 -3.56 -14.76 -11.84
C LEU A 72 -4.58 -15.88 -11.68
N GLY A 73 -5.14 -16.07 -10.49
CA GLY A 73 -6.24 -17.01 -10.27
C GLY A 73 -7.50 -16.63 -11.06
N ALA A 74 -7.82 -15.34 -11.12
CA ALA A 74 -8.96 -14.85 -11.91
C ALA A 74 -8.71 -14.98 -13.42
N VAL A 75 -7.49 -14.71 -13.91
CA VAL A 75 -7.08 -14.96 -15.30
C VAL A 75 -7.21 -16.44 -15.63
N GLN A 76 -6.78 -17.35 -14.74
CA GLN A 76 -6.95 -18.79 -14.95
C GLN A 76 -8.44 -19.15 -15.15
N VAL A 77 -9.32 -18.64 -14.29
CA VAL A 77 -10.77 -18.90 -14.41
C VAL A 77 -11.33 -18.36 -15.73
N ALA A 78 -10.89 -17.18 -16.16
CA ALA A 78 -11.32 -16.59 -17.42
C ALA A 78 -10.82 -17.40 -18.64
N GLN A 79 -9.58 -17.89 -18.59
CA GLN A 79 -9.03 -18.78 -19.61
C GLN A 79 -9.78 -20.12 -19.68
N ASP A 80 -10.11 -20.70 -18.52
CA ASP A 80 -10.90 -21.93 -18.45
C ASP A 80 -12.30 -21.74 -19.05
N ALA A 81 -12.93 -20.58 -18.81
CA ALA A 81 -14.21 -20.22 -19.41
C ALA A 81 -14.10 -20.07 -20.94
N SER A 82 -13.09 -19.33 -21.43
CA SER A 82 -12.83 -19.18 -22.87
C SER A 82 -12.63 -20.52 -23.56
N PHE A 83 -11.87 -21.42 -22.94
CA PHE A 83 -11.64 -22.76 -23.48
C PHE A 83 -12.93 -23.59 -23.49
N ALA A 84 -13.78 -23.48 -22.47
CA ALA A 84 -15.07 -24.18 -22.44
C ALA A 84 -16.03 -23.68 -23.53
N GLU A 85 -15.96 -22.40 -23.91
CA GLU A 85 -16.82 -21.80 -24.93
C GLU A 85 -16.32 -22.02 -26.36
N THR A 86 -15.01 -21.87 -26.57
CA THR A 86 -14.39 -21.80 -27.91
C THR A 86 -13.47 -22.97 -28.23
N GLY A 87 -13.09 -23.76 -27.22
CA GLY A 87 -12.10 -24.84 -27.34
C GLY A 87 -10.65 -24.35 -27.41
N LEU A 88 -10.40 -23.06 -27.19
CA LEU A 88 -9.07 -22.44 -27.30
C LEU A 88 -8.80 -21.51 -26.12
N PHE A 89 -7.55 -21.49 -25.66
CA PHE A 89 -7.05 -20.43 -24.78
C PHE A 89 -6.72 -19.18 -25.61
N LEU A 90 -6.81 -18.01 -24.97
CA LEU A 90 -6.57 -16.74 -25.63
C LEU A 90 -5.24 -16.14 -25.16
N PRO A 91 -4.31 -15.82 -26.07
CA PRO A 91 -3.13 -15.08 -25.68
C PRO A 91 -3.52 -13.65 -25.28
N ALA A 92 -2.76 -13.07 -24.37
CA ALA A 92 -2.90 -11.70 -23.96
C ALA A 92 -1.53 -11.05 -23.81
N SER A 93 -1.31 -9.98 -24.58
CA SER A 93 -0.11 -9.15 -24.46
C SER A 93 0.04 -8.61 -23.03
N ALA A 94 1.28 -8.35 -22.62
CA ALA A 94 1.57 -7.75 -21.33
C ALA A 94 0.78 -6.45 -21.10
N GLU A 95 -0.05 -6.44 -20.07
CA GLU A 95 -0.81 -5.27 -19.63
C GLU A 95 -0.67 -5.12 -18.10
N PRO A 96 -0.18 -3.98 -17.60
CA PRO A 96 0.31 -2.83 -18.36
C PRO A 96 1.59 -3.15 -19.16
N PRO A 97 1.86 -2.47 -20.30
CA PRO A 97 2.97 -2.86 -21.19
C PRO A 97 4.35 -2.63 -20.57
N ILE A 98 4.44 -1.71 -19.61
CA ILE A 98 5.64 -1.45 -18.82
C ILE A 98 5.43 -2.06 -17.45
N VAL A 99 6.38 -2.88 -17.02
CA VAL A 99 6.35 -3.50 -15.69
C VAL A 99 6.29 -2.41 -14.61
N PRO A 100 5.27 -2.40 -13.73
CA PRO A 100 5.12 -1.36 -12.73
C PRO A 100 6.20 -1.46 -11.65
N GLY A 101 6.58 -0.31 -11.10
CA GLY A 101 7.49 -0.20 -9.97
C GLY A 101 6.77 -0.18 -8.62
N ALA A 102 7.31 0.58 -7.67
CA ALA A 102 6.69 0.73 -6.34
C ALA A 102 5.31 1.41 -6.33
N ILE A 103 4.92 2.06 -7.44
CA ILE A 103 3.66 2.79 -7.63
C ILE A 103 2.78 1.99 -8.61
N PRO A 104 1.47 1.78 -8.31
CA PRO A 104 0.61 1.02 -9.19
C PRO A 104 0.25 1.82 -10.44
N SER A 105 0.09 1.12 -11.55
CA SER A 105 -0.28 1.68 -12.85
C SER A 105 -1.73 1.36 -13.21
N ASP A 106 -2.29 2.16 -14.11
CA ASP A 106 -3.60 1.89 -14.69
C ASP A 106 -3.54 0.65 -15.60
N PHE A 107 -4.64 -0.09 -15.67
CA PHE A 107 -4.81 -1.25 -16.53
C PHE A 107 -5.83 -0.91 -17.63
N ASP A 108 -5.44 -1.07 -18.90
CA ASP A 108 -6.38 -0.90 -20.01
C ASP A 108 -7.31 -2.12 -20.12
N SER A 109 -8.57 -1.96 -19.72
CA SER A 109 -9.59 -3.01 -19.77
C SER A 109 -10.36 -3.09 -21.09
N VAL A 110 -10.15 -2.14 -22.00
CA VAL A 110 -10.96 -2.02 -23.24
C VAL A 110 -10.10 -2.19 -24.48
N GLY A 111 -8.89 -1.62 -24.50
CA GLY A 111 -7.97 -1.67 -25.63
C GLY A 111 -7.00 -2.85 -25.62
N SER A 112 -6.88 -3.57 -24.49
CA SER A 112 -5.99 -4.73 -24.37
C SER A 112 -6.64 -6.04 -24.83
N ASP A 113 -5.82 -7.06 -25.04
CA ASP A 113 -6.28 -8.41 -25.34
C ASP A 113 -7.17 -9.01 -24.23
N TYR A 114 -7.06 -8.50 -22.99
CA TYR A 114 -7.87 -8.91 -21.86
C TYR A 114 -9.35 -8.55 -22.00
N ALA A 115 -9.69 -7.54 -22.82
CA ALA A 115 -11.07 -7.23 -23.16
C ALA A 115 -11.76 -8.43 -23.86
N ARG A 116 -11.01 -9.18 -24.69
CA ARG A 116 -11.50 -10.39 -25.37
C ARG A 116 -11.59 -11.58 -24.42
N LEU A 117 -10.69 -11.64 -23.44
CA LEU A 117 -10.75 -12.65 -22.37
C LEU A 117 -11.93 -12.40 -21.42
N GLY A 118 -12.50 -11.19 -21.43
CA GLY A 118 -13.61 -10.81 -20.54
C GLY A 118 -13.17 -10.65 -19.08
N TRP A 119 -11.89 -10.34 -18.86
CA TRP A 119 -11.32 -10.16 -17.53
C TRP A 119 -10.63 -8.79 -17.43
N ALA A 120 -10.74 -8.16 -16.27
CA ALA A 120 -9.94 -7.02 -15.89
C ALA A 120 -9.75 -7.00 -14.37
N PRO A 121 -8.60 -6.53 -13.86
CA PRO A 121 -8.38 -6.33 -12.44
C PRO A 121 -9.18 -5.14 -11.91
N GLU A 122 -9.44 -5.13 -10.61
CA GLU A 122 -10.12 -4.01 -9.96
C GLU A 122 -9.13 -2.87 -9.69
N GLY A 123 -9.34 -1.72 -10.36
CA GLY A 123 -8.55 -0.52 -10.13
C GLY A 123 -7.14 -0.58 -10.73
N ARG A 124 -6.19 0.04 -10.03
CA ARG A 124 -4.78 0.08 -10.46
C ARG A 124 -4.02 -1.13 -9.94
N VAL A 125 -3.07 -1.60 -10.72
CA VAL A 125 -2.32 -2.83 -10.46
C VAL A 125 -0.85 -2.56 -10.17
N TYR A 126 -0.27 -3.38 -9.30
CA TYR A 126 1.18 -3.38 -9.06
C TYR A 126 1.94 -4.30 -10.00
N PHE A 127 1.25 -5.20 -10.71
CA PHE A 127 1.87 -6.16 -11.62
C PHE A 127 1.41 -5.90 -13.06
N SER A 128 2.32 -6.15 -14.00
CA SER A 128 1.97 -6.42 -15.40
C SER A 128 1.61 -7.89 -15.53
N TYR A 129 0.61 -8.21 -16.34
CA TYR A 129 0.12 -9.57 -16.58
C TYR A 129 0.23 -9.90 -18.06
N ALA A 130 0.74 -11.07 -18.41
CA ALA A 130 0.77 -11.60 -19.77
C ALA A 130 0.24 -13.04 -19.80
N VAL A 131 -0.31 -13.43 -20.96
CA VAL A 131 -0.71 -14.82 -21.22
C VAL A 131 -0.15 -15.28 -22.55
N GLU A 132 0.69 -16.30 -22.50
CA GLU A 132 1.21 -17.01 -23.66
C GLU A 132 0.48 -18.34 -23.82
N VAL A 133 0.10 -18.68 -25.04
CA VAL A 133 -0.64 -19.91 -25.36
C VAL A 133 0.28 -20.85 -26.11
N SER A 134 0.17 -22.15 -25.84
CA SER A 134 0.95 -23.16 -26.55
C SER A 134 0.61 -23.17 -28.06
N PRO A 135 1.53 -23.57 -28.94
CA PRO A 135 1.29 -23.55 -30.39
C PRO A 135 0.09 -24.39 -30.85
N ASP A 136 -0.26 -25.41 -30.08
CA ASP A 136 -1.41 -26.28 -30.32
C ASP A 136 -2.72 -25.74 -29.70
N GLY A 137 -2.67 -24.61 -28.98
CA GLY A 137 -3.82 -23.94 -28.38
C GLY A 137 -4.41 -24.63 -27.15
N SER A 138 -3.78 -25.71 -26.66
CA SER A 138 -4.33 -26.59 -25.62
C SER A 138 -3.72 -26.40 -24.23
N GLY A 139 -2.72 -25.52 -24.11
CA GLY A 139 -2.10 -25.10 -22.86
C GLY A 139 -1.82 -23.60 -22.88
N PHE A 140 -1.53 -23.04 -21.71
CA PHE A 140 -1.16 -21.63 -21.58
C PHE A 140 -0.30 -21.40 -20.36
N THR A 141 0.45 -20.30 -20.37
CA THR A 141 1.17 -19.79 -19.23
C THR A 141 0.74 -18.35 -19.00
N ALA A 142 0.19 -18.09 -17.83
CA ALA A 142 -0.09 -16.75 -17.36
C ALA A 142 1.03 -16.34 -16.38
N ASP A 143 1.74 -15.27 -16.67
CA ASP A 143 2.77 -14.74 -15.81
C ASP A 143 2.57 -13.25 -15.53
N ALA A 144 3.21 -12.81 -14.46
CA ALA A 144 3.08 -11.46 -13.95
C ALA A 144 4.40 -10.98 -13.38
N ALA A 145 4.75 -9.72 -13.66
CA ALA A 145 6.00 -9.11 -13.21
C ALA A 145 5.76 -7.75 -12.55
N ALA A 146 6.56 -7.43 -11.53
CA ALA A 146 6.58 -6.15 -10.84
C ALA A 146 7.96 -5.87 -10.22
N ASP A 147 8.32 -4.59 -10.07
CA ASP A 147 9.46 -4.12 -9.28
C ASP A 147 8.93 -3.37 -8.04
N LEU A 148 8.41 -4.11 -7.06
CA LEU A 148 7.61 -3.55 -5.95
C LEU A 148 8.40 -2.64 -5.00
N ASP A 149 9.71 -2.84 -4.91
CA ASP A 149 10.68 -2.11 -4.09
C ASP A 149 11.58 -1.15 -4.90
N ALA A 150 11.42 -1.09 -6.22
CA ALA A 150 12.15 -0.19 -7.12
C ALA A 150 13.67 -0.39 -7.05
N ASP A 151 14.12 -1.62 -6.85
CA ASP A 151 15.55 -1.99 -6.80
C ASP A 151 16.09 -2.49 -8.16
N GLY A 152 15.21 -2.59 -9.16
CA GLY A 152 15.51 -3.07 -10.51
C GLY A 152 15.46 -4.61 -10.65
N VAL A 153 15.16 -5.35 -9.59
CA VAL A 153 14.98 -6.80 -9.61
C VAL A 153 13.49 -7.12 -9.70
N MET A 154 13.11 -7.74 -10.81
CA MET A 154 11.72 -8.09 -11.06
C MET A 154 11.27 -9.27 -10.20
N GLN A 155 10.13 -9.10 -9.55
CA GLN A 155 9.37 -10.17 -8.91
C GLN A 155 8.40 -10.75 -9.93
N ILE A 156 8.69 -12.00 -10.33
CA ILE A 156 7.91 -12.69 -11.36
C ILE A 156 7.12 -13.83 -10.70
N TRP A 157 5.84 -13.89 -11.02
CA TRP A 157 4.91 -14.94 -10.62
C TRP A 157 4.30 -15.56 -11.86
N GLY A 158 3.90 -16.81 -11.78
CA GLY A 158 3.36 -17.51 -12.92
C GLY A 158 2.49 -18.70 -12.55
N TYR A 159 1.69 -19.07 -13.52
CA TYR A 159 0.84 -20.24 -13.55
C TYR A 159 0.97 -20.88 -14.94
N GLY A 160 1.41 -22.13 -14.99
CA GLY A 160 1.48 -22.90 -16.21
C GLY A 160 0.40 -23.99 -16.25
N ARG A 161 -0.44 -23.96 -17.29
CA ARG A 161 -1.30 -25.08 -17.69
C ARG A 161 -0.62 -25.82 -18.83
N PRO A 162 -0.28 -27.12 -18.64
CA PRO A 162 0.36 -27.88 -19.70
C PRO A 162 -0.60 -28.11 -20.86
N ASP A 163 -0.04 -28.19 -22.06
CA ASP A 163 -0.73 -28.60 -23.27
C ASP A 163 -1.06 -30.11 -23.26
N ALA A 164 -1.69 -30.60 -24.32
CA ALA A 164 -2.08 -32.00 -24.48
C ALA A 164 -0.88 -32.97 -24.49
N SER A 165 0.33 -32.48 -24.77
CA SER A 165 1.57 -33.25 -24.71
C SER A 165 2.22 -33.24 -23.33
N GLY A 166 1.70 -32.44 -22.39
CA GLY A 166 2.27 -32.24 -21.06
C GLY A 166 3.33 -31.14 -21.01
N THR A 167 3.51 -30.36 -22.08
CA THR A 167 4.52 -29.30 -22.18
C THR A 167 3.93 -27.96 -21.73
N VAL A 168 4.74 -27.13 -21.08
CA VAL A 168 4.35 -25.77 -20.66
C VAL A 168 5.14 -24.77 -21.50
N VAL A 169 4.46 -23.76 -22.05
CA VAL A 169 5.08 -22.66 -22.79
C VAL A 169 5.72 -21.66 -21.81
N ALA A 170 6.78 -20.95 -22.22
CA ALA A 170 7.30 -19.85 -21.42
C ALA A 170 6.27 -18.71 -21.35
N GLY A 171 6.27 -17.97 -20.24
CA GLY A 171 5.45 -16.78 -20.07
C GLY A 171 6.02 -15.56 -20.80
N GLY A 172 5.21 -14.53 -20.97
CA GLY A 172 5.54 -13.31 -21.72
C GLY A 172 6.38 -12.30 -20.93
N LEU A 173 6.51 -12.48 -19.62
CA LEU A 173 7.18 -11.58 -18.68
C LEU A 173 8.41 -12.20 -18.01
N GLY A 174 8.94 -13.29 -18.58
CA GLY A 174 10.21 -13.89 -18.19
C GLY A 174 10.09 -15.12 -17.28
N CYS A 175 8.88 -15.65 -17.08
CA CYS A 175 8.68 -16.88 -16.35
C CYS A 175 8.94 -18.11 -17.23
N THR A 176 9.97 -18.91 -16.95
CA THR A 176 10.26 -20.12 -17.74
C THR A 176 9.65 -21.40 -17.14
N PRO A 177 9.36 -22.44 -17.95
CA PRO A 177 8.77 -23.70 -17.47
C PRO A 177 9.54 -24.38 -16.33
N GLU A 178 10.87 -24.27 -16.32
CA GLU A 178 11.73 -24.89 -15.30
C GLU A 178 11.61 -24.21 -13.93
N GLN A 179 11.12 -22.97 -13.91
CA GLN A 179 11.02 -22.15 -12.71
C GLN A 179 9.61 -22.14 -12.11
N MET A 180 8.63 -22.70 -12.81
CA MET A 180 7.22 -22.72 -12.40
C MET A 180 6.82 -24.00 -11.67
N VAL A 181 5.84 -23.87 -10.78
CA VAL A 181 5.08 -25.00 -10.27
C VAL A 181 3.86 -25.21 -11.16
N ILE A 182 3.88 -26.25 -11.99
CA ILE A 182 2.79 -26.53 -12.95
C ILE A 182 1.46 -26.72 -12.22
N GLY A 183 0.40 -26.07 -12.71
CA GLY A 183 -0.95 -26.16 -12.16
C GLY A 183 -1.18 -25.40 -10.84
N ARG A 184 -0.23 -24.58 -10.38
CA ARG A 184 -0.38 -23.71 -9.20
C ARG A 184 0.29 -22.36 -9.40
N THR A 185 -0.36 -21.29 -8.98
CA THR A 185 0.25 -19.95 -8.99
C THR A 185 1.40 -19.90 -7.98
N GLY A 186 2.59 -19.48 -8.43
CA GLY A 186 3.78 -19.37 -7.59
C GLY A 186 4.85 -18.44 -8.20
N PRO A 187 5.92 -18.15 -7.44
CA PRO A 187 7.03 -17.35 -7.94
C PRO A 187 7.85 -18.10 -9.00
N CYS A 188 8.34 -17.40 -10.03
CA CYS A 188 9.10 -17.94 -11.16
C CYS A 188 10.62 -17.74 -11.07
N HIS A 189 11.17 -17.40 -9.90
CA HIS A 189 12.62 -17.31 -9.76
C HIS A 189 13.05 -17.76 -8.37
N ALA A 190 14.15 -18.52 -8.30
CA ALA A 190 14.79 -18.93 -7.04
C ALA A 190 15.44 -17.75 -6.27
N GLY A 191 15.33 -16.52 -6.78
CA GLY A 191 15.89 -15.30 -6.19
C GLY A 191 15.03 -14.04 -6.39
N ALA A 192 13.81 -14.16 -6.93
CA ALA A 192 12.83 -13.10 -6.72
C ALA A 192 12.63 -13.03 -5.21
N SER A 193 12.81 -11.86 -4.61
CA SER A 193 12.66 -11.64 -3.17
C SER A 193 11.25 -12.08 -2.74
N ILE A 194 11.13 -13.35 -2.37
CA ILE A 194 10.13 -13.82 -1.43
C ILE A 194 10.52 -13.13 -0.12
N PHE A 195 10.02 -11.91 0.09
CA PHE A 195 10.14 -11.22 1.38
C PHE A 195 9.79 -12.16 2.53
#